data_AF-A0A1G1VL96-F1
#
_entry.id   AF-A0A1G1VL96-F1
#
_cell.length_a   1.000
_cell.length_b   1.000
_cell.length_c   1.000
_cell.angle_alpha   90.00
_cell.angle_beta   90.00
_cell.angle_gamma   90.00
#
_symmetry.space_group_name_H-M   'P 1'
#
loop_
_entity.id
_entity.type
_entity.pdbx_description
1 polymer ?
#
loop_
_entity_poly.entity_id
_entity_poly.type
_entity_poly.pdbx_seq_one_letter_code
_entity_poly.pdbx_strand_id
1 'polypeptide(L)'
;MSQAQALLRLDFLRIRNWFGSFVATKIIVFLGFALVLGLIVAAEFFMARTFFMFTSTQEEFGRAVARYSINAALLLLFLVSIGSSIAVSMGSLYRSELMQFLLTTPIPAVKLFTIRLVNAMFSSMWLVILLLTPLLVAFGMSFSPGGDFILRSLVVLLLLIVSSHSLGGAITVLLVKKTGRLSRVSLMVVFAMVIAGSLLLVRFLFPPSFFRLYFAVDWPTFQRQLGQLPLLASSLPTNWLALTITDGWSMATLAAALGSAIVLGTTLYIGKRLFLESWKKAQEGRFLAGKQNPHGIVSSGYPSVFKGAAGVLLTNELLAVMRSPAEATYAAFLTGLTIVLLFMMRSVPALQNAAPALLPAVYSLSLAGVSYLFMTLAVRLVYPLIAKEKRSVWFIFSLPVKRETLLLSKAAFALVLTLPSIPLALIAGLFMQLTSGVLAAYICLLVISTATVSLIQLLLGTIAPNFSESRNLDAVSTSGSGLAAIALSLAYISLSGFAFFKVAIGETTALVSVVTMTMLSLVWLGLLSMLSRRALHRYNL
;
A
#
# COMPACT_ATOMS: atom_id res chain seq x y z
N MET A 1 -23.03 4.08 -33.35
CA MET A 1 -22.37 3.39 -32.22
C MET A 1 -21.81 4.43 -31.28
N SER A 2 -22.17 4.39 -29.98
CA SER A 2 -21.65 5.40 -29.06
C SER A 2 -20.13 5.23 -28.94
N GLN A 3 -19.38 6.33 -28.92
CA GLN A 3 -17.91 6.31 -28.82
C GLN A 3 -17.42 5.50 -27.60
N ALA A 4 -18.24 5.39 -26.55
CA ALA A 4 -18.00 4.53 -25.40
C ALA A 4 -18.05 3.02 -25.73
N GLN A 5 -18.97 2.59 -26.59
CA GLN A 5 -19.05 1.19 -27.05
C GLN A 5 -17.82 0.78 -27.87
N ALA A 6 -17.26 1.69 -28.67
CA ALA A 6 -16.05 1.42 -29.44
C ALA A 6 -14.82 1.19 -28.54
N LEU A 7 -14.69 1.98 -27.47
CA LEU A 7 -13.62 1.80 -26.47
C LEU A 7 -13.77 0.47 -25.72
N LEU A 8 -14.99 0.14 -25.26
CA LEU A 8 -15.27 -1.15 -24.60
C LEU A 8 -14.97 -2.35 -25.52
N ARG A 9 -15.25 -2.23 -26.83
CA ARG A 9 -14.95 -3.28 -27.81
C ARG A 9 -13.45 -3.48 -28.02
N LEU A 10 -12.66 -2.41 -28.00
CA LEU A 10 -11.20 -2.49 -28.07
C LEU A 10 -10.61 -3.15 -26.83
N ASP A 11 -11.11 -2.83 -25.64
CA ASP A 11 -10.70 -3.48 -24.39
C ASP A 11 -11.04 -4.97 -24.41
N PHE A 12 -12.22 -5.35 -24.90
CA PHE A 12 -12.62 -6.76 -25.06
C PHE A 12 -11.73 -7.52 -26.05
N LEU A 13 -11.43 -6.93 -27.22
CA LEU A 13 -10.54 -7.55 -28.21
C LEU A 13 -9.12 -7.73 -27.66
N ARG A 14 -8.64 -6.79 -26.85
CA ARG A 14 -7.36 -6.89 -26.15
C ARG A 14 -7.35 -8.05 -25.16
N ILE A 15 -8.41 -8.21 -24.36
CA ILE A 15 -8.55 -9.34 -23.42
C ILE A 15 -8.58 -10.66 -24.18
N ARG A 16 -9.37 -10.75 -25.27
CA ARG A 16 -9.47 -11.97 -26.08
C ARG A 16 -8.12 -12.36 -26.68
N ASN A 17 -7.41 -11.41 -27.29
CA ASN A 17 -6.10 -11.67 -27.90
C ASN A 17 -5.03 -11.99 -26.84
N TRP A 18 -5.19 -11.52 -25.60
CA TRP A 18 -4.33 -11.88 -24.48
C TRP A 18 -4.41 -13.37 -24.14
N PHE A 19 -5.54 -14.06 -24.36
CA PHE A 19 -5.66 -15.50 -24.15
C PHE A 19 -5.08 -16.36 -25.29
N GLY A 20 -4.64 -15.78 -26.40
CA GLY A 20 -4.18 -16.52 -27.59
C GLY A 20 -2.75 -17.08 -27.54
N SER A 21 -1.91 -16.71 -26.56
CA SER A 21 -0.51 -17.14 -26.48
C SER A 21 -0.10 -17.57 -25.06
N PHE A 22 0.75 -18.60 -24.93
CA PHE A 22 1.30 -19.11 -23.65
C PHE A 22 0.24 -19.46 -22.57
N VAL A 23 -0.80 -20.21 -22.97
CA VAL A 23 -1.96 -20.55 -22.14
C VAL A 23 -1.57 -21.28 -20.84
N ALA A 24 -0.70 -22.29 -20.92
CA ALA A 24 -0.31 -23.09 -19.74
C ALA A 24 0.42 -22.25 -18.67
N THR A 25 1.40 -21.43 -19.07
CA THR A 25 2.11 -20.54 -18.14
C THR A 25 1.18 -19.51 -17.51
N LYS A 26 0.23 -18.96 -18.27
CA LYS A 26 -0.77 -18.02 -17.76
C LYS A 26 -1.74 -18.67 -16.76
N ILE A 27 -2.15 -19.91 -17.02
CA ILE A 27 -2.98 -20.69 -16.08
C ILE A 27 -2.23 -20.95 -14.78
N ILE A 28 -0.96 -21.36 -14.82
CA ILE A 28 -0.16 -21.60 -13.62
C ILE A 28 -0.02 -20.31 -12.79
N VAL A 29 0.26 -19.18 -13.45
CA VAL A 29 0.35 -17.87 -12.78
C VAL A 29 -1.00 -17.47 -12.18
N PHE A 30 -2.10 -17.66 -12.90
CA PHE A 30 -3.44 -17.37 -12.41
C PHE A 30 -3.82 -18.24 -11.21
N LEU A 31 -3.56 -19.55 -11.27
CA LEU A 31 -3.80 -20.48 -10.16
C LEU A 31 -2.94 -20.13 -8.95
N GLY A 32 -1.66 -19.82 -9.15
CA GLY A 32 -0.78 -19.35 -8.08
C GLY A 32 -1.28 -18.06 -7.43
N PHE A 33 -1.71 -17.09 -8.23
CA PHE A 33 -2.30 -15.85 -7.75
C PHE A 33 -3.59 -16.10 -6.97
N ALA A 34 -4.49 -16.91 -7.51
CA ALA A 34 -5.76 -17.27 -6.89
C ALA A 34 -5.56 -18.02 -5.57
N LEU A 35 -4.55 -18.91 -5.49
CA LEU A 35 -4.20 -19.63 -4.28
C LEU A 35 -3.68 -18.66 -3.20
N VAL A 36 -2.74 -17.78 -3.53
CA VAL A 36 -2.19 -16.81 -2.57
C VAL A 36 -3.28 -15.86 -2.08
N LEU A 37 -4.09 -15.30 -2.98
CA LEU A 37 -5.21 -14.44 -2.60
C LEU A 37 -6.25 -15.20 -1.76
N GLY A 38 -6.58 -16.43 -2.15
CA GLY A 38 -7.52 -17.28 -1.43
C GLY A 38 -7.05 -17.55 0.01
N LEU A 39 -5.76 -17.83 0.22
CA LEU A 39 -5.18 -18.00 1.55
C LEU A 39 -5.26 -16.72 2.38
N ILE A 40 -4.99 -15.54 1.78
CA ILE A 40 -5.08 -14.25 2.48
C ILE A 40 -6.53 -13.98 2.91
N VAL A 41 -7.49 -14.12 1.99
CA VAL A 41 -8.91 -13.89 2.29
C VAL A 41 -9.43 -14.89 3.33
N ALA A 42 -8.99 -16.15 3.25
CA ALA A 42 -9.35 -17.16 4.25
C ALA A 42 -8.78 -16.79 5.63
N ALA A 43 -7.50 -16.42 5.71
CA ALA A 43 -6.87 -16.02 6.97
C ALA A 43 -7.55 -14.79 7.59
N GLU A 44 -7.87 -13.77 6.78
CA GLU A 44 -8.62 -12.59 7.20
C GLU A 44 -10.01 -12.97 7.71
N PHE A 45 -10.74 -13.82 6.98
CA PHE A 45 -12.04 -14.32 7.41
C PHE A 45 -11.97 -15.08 8.73
N PHE A 46 -11.03 -16.02 8.90
CA PHE A 46 -10.89 -16.77 10.15
C PHE A 46 -10.54 -15.88 11.33
N MET A 47 -9.64 -14.91 11.15
CA MET A 47 -9.30 -13.93 12.19
C MET A 47 -10.50 -13.06 12.56
N ALA A 48 -11.19 -12.49 11.57
CA ALA A 48 -12.39 -11.70 11.78
C ALA A 48 -13.50 -12.50 12.46
N ARG A 49 -13.71 -13.75 12.03
CA ARG A 49 -14.70 -14.66 12.59
C ARG A 49 -14.40 -14.98 14.05
N THR A 50 -13.14 -15.26 14.38
CA THR A 50 -12.72 -15.53 15.76
C THR A 50 -12.97 -14.30 16.65
N PHE A 51 -12.60 -13.12 16.17
CA PHE A 51 -12.84 -11.85 16.87
C PHE A 51 -14.34 -11.60 17.11
N PHE A 52 -15.18 -11.70 16.07
CA PHE A 52 -16.61 -11.44 16.20
C PHE A 52 -17.36 -12.53 16.97
N MET A 53 -16.94 -13.80 16.90
CA MET A 53 -17.47 -14.87 17.74
C MET A 53 -17.19 -14.59 19.22
N PHE A 54 -15.94 -14.28 19.57
CA PHE A 54 -15.57 -13.89 20.94
C PHE A 54 -16.31 -12.64 21.42
N THR A 55 -16.54 -11.70 20.52
CA THR A 55 -17.25 -10.46 20.84
C THR A 55 -18.75 -10.73 21.01
N SER A 56 -19.34 -11.63 20.22
CA SER A 56 -20.78 -11.95 20.28
C SER A 56 -21.22 -12.67 21.56
N THR A 57 -20.29 -13.34 22.26
CA THR A 57 -20.60 -13.96 23.57
C THR A 57 -20.72 -12.96 24.70
N GLN A 58 -20.29 -11.71 24.49
CA GLN A 58 -20.42 -10.61 25.45
C GLN A 58 -21.71 -9.84 25.14
N GLU A 59 -22.77 -10.05 25.94
CA GLU A 59 -24.14 -9.59 25.60
C GLU A 59 -24.22 -8.10 25.24
N GLU A 60 -23.90 -7.20 26.17
CA GLU A 60 -24.08 -5.76 25.94
C GLU A 60 -22.85 -5.11 25.27
N PHE A 61 -21.65 -5.50 25.68
CA PHE A 61 -20.39 -4.96 25.17
C PHE A 61 -20.10 -5.36 23.73
N GLY A 62 -20.53 -6.56 23.33
CA GLY A 62 -20.14 -7.17 22.09
C GLY A 62 -20.54 -6.35 20.86
N ARG A 63 -21.83 -6.01 20.77
CA ARG A 63 -22.36 -5.29 19.60
C ARG A 63 -21.76 -3.90 19.45
N ALA A 64 -21.50 -3.22 20.58
CA ALA A 64 -20.93 -1.89 20.59
C ALA A 64 -19.45 -1.88 20.16
N VAL A 65 -18.67 -2.87 20.61
CA VAL A 65 -17.29 -3.09 20.15
C VAL A 65 -17.27 -3.48 18.66
N ALA A 66 -18.15 -4.36 18.22
CA ALA A 66 -18.23 -4.76 16.82
C ALA A 66 -18.54 -3.57 15.90
N ARG A 67 -19.44 -2.68 16.31
CA ARG A 67 -19.73 -1.42 15.60
C ARG A 67 -18.51 -0.51 15.51
N TYR A 68 -17.76 -0.36 16.60
CA TYR A 68 -16.51 0.42 16.59
C TYR A 68 -15.51 -0.18 15.60
N SER A 69 -15.30 -1.50 15.62
CA SER A 69 -14.39 -2.21 14.73
C SER A 69 -14.77 -2.09 13.27
N ILE A 70 -16.06 -2.19 12.93
CA ILE A 70 -16.55 -1.99 11.55
C ILE A 70 -16.30 -0.55 11.10
N ASN A 71 -16.63 0.46 11.92
CA ASN A 71 -16.37 1.86 11.57
C ASN A 71 -14.87 2.13 11.40
N ALA A 72 -14.03 1.54 12.25
CA ALA A 72 -12.58 1.64 12.15
C ALA A 72 -12.06 1.05 10.82
N ALA A 73 -12.55 -0.13 10.44
CA ALA A 73 -12.20 -0.77 9.18
C ALA A 73 -12.67 0.07 7.97
N LEU A 74 -13.90 0.58 8.00
CA LEU A 74 -14.42 1.47 6.95
C LEU A 74 -13.60 2.75 6.83
N LEU A 75 -13.21 3.37 7.95
CA LEU A 75 -12.37 4.57 7.94
C LEU A 75 -10.99 4.32 7.36
N LEU A 76 -10.36 3.20 7.75
CA LEU A 76 -9.07 2.80 7.22
C LEU A 76 -9.15 2.57 5.70
N LEU A 77 -10.12 1.77 5.26
CA LEU A 77 -10.33 1.49 3.83
C LEU A 77 -10.70 2.74 3.04
N PHE A 78 -11.49 3.64 3.60
CA PHE A 78 -11.84 4.92 2.97
C PHE A 78 -10.59 5.77 2.69
N LEU A 79 -9.69 5.91 3.66
CA LEU A 79 -8.46 6.70 3.51
C LEU A 79 -7.44 6.04 2.59
N VAL A 80 -7.27 4.72 2.69
CA VAL A 80 -6.44 3.95 1.75
C VAL A 80 -6.97 4.08 0.32
N SER A 81 -8.29 4.02 0.14
CA SER A 81 -8.93 4.17 -1.17
C SER A 81 -8.76 5.57 -1.75
N ILE A 82 -8.77 6.62 -0.92
CA ILE A 82 -8.46 7.99 -1.37
C ILE A 82 -7.02 8.06 -1.88
N GLY A 83 -6.05 7.52 -1.13
CA GLY A 83 -4.65 7.48 -1.54
C GLY A 83 -4.43 6.71 -2.85
N SER A 84 -5.06 5.54 -2.97
CA SER A 84 -5.06 4.72 -4.17
C SER A 84 -5.67 5.46 -5.37
N SER A 85 -6.83 6.10 -5.17
CA SER A 85 -7.50 6.90 -6.21
C SER A 85 -6.63 8.07 -6.68
N ILE A 86 -5.91 8.75 -5.78
CA ILE A 86 -4.97 9.82 -6.15
C ILE A 86 -3.86 9.26 -7.04
N ALA A 87 -3.25 8.13 -6.68
CA ALA A 87 -2.18 7.52 -7.46
C ALA A 87 -2.65 7.09 -8.86
N VAL A 88 -3.80 6.41 -8.95
CA VAL A 88 -4.39 5.96 -10.22
C VAL A 88 -4.84 7.14 -11.09
N SER A 89 -5.52 8.12 -10.48
CA SER A 89 -5.95 9.33 -11.17
C SER A 89 -4.76 10.11 -11.72
N MET A 90 -3.66 10.21 -10.96
CA MET A 90 -2.45 10.90 -11.42
C MET A 90 -1.84 10.23 -12.66
N GLY A 91 -1.71 8.90 -12.63
CA GLY A 91 -1.17 8.14 -13.77
C GLY A 91 -2.07 8.20 -15.00
N SER A 92 -3.39 7.98 -14.80
CA SER A 92 -4.36 7.89 -15.89
C SER A 92 -4.72 9.25 -16.50
N LEU A 93 -4.85 10.29 -15.68
CA LEU A 93 -5.28 11.62 -16.12
C LEU A 93 -4.16 12.51 -16.61
N TYR A 94 -2.91 12.35 -16.16
CA TYR A 94 -1.80 13.28 -16.46
C TYR A 94 -0.61 12.66 -17.22
N ARG A 95 -0.38 11.35 -17.09
CA ARG A 95 0.83 10.69 -17.62
C ARG A 95 0.56 9.72 -18.78
N SER A 96 -0.69 9.31 -18.96
CA SER A 96 -1.06 8.33 -19.98
C SER A 96 -0.91 8.92 -21.40
N GLU A 97 -0.17 8.23 -22.27
CA GLU A 97 -0.08 8.56 -23.71
C GLU A 97 -1.47 8.48 -24.38
N LEU A 98 -2.31 7.57 -23.89
CA LEU A 98 -3.70 7.46 -24.34
C LEU A 98 -4.48 8.73 -24.01
N MET A 99 -4.18 9.40 -22.90
CA MET A 99 -4.84 10.68 -22.56
C MET A 99 -4.40 11.81 -23.51
N GLN A 100 -3.13 11.84 -23.92
CA GLN A 100 -2.64 12.79 -24.93
C GLN A 100 -3.39 12.60 -26.25
N PHE A 101 -3.60 11.36 -26.67
CA PHE A 101 -4.41 11.04 -27.84
C PHE A 101 -5.91 11.40 -27.65
N LEU A 102 -6.51 11.05 -26.52
CA LEU A 102 -7.94 11.35 -26.28
C LEU A 102 -8.23 12.86 -26.26
N LEU A 103 -7.27 13.68 -25.82
CA LEU A 103 -7.45 15.13 -25.81
C LEU A 103 -7.42 15.76 -27.22
N THR A 104 -6.93 15.06 -28.25
CA THR A 104 -7.03 15.52 -29.65
C THR A 104 -8.35 15.12 -30.31
N THR A 105 -9.13 14.24 -29.67
CA THR A 105 -10.44 13.83 -30.17
C THR A 105 -11.51 14.87 -29.82
N PRO A 106 -12.62 14.97 -30.59
CA PRO A 106 -13.71 15.93 -30.33
C PRO A 106 -14.57 15.57 -29.10
N ILE A 107 -14.04 14.82 -28.14
CA ILE A 107 -14.74 14.42 -26.92
C ILE A 107 -14.58 15.55 -25.88
N PRO A 108 -15.68 16.04 -25.27
CA PRO A 108 -15.58 17.09 -24.26
C PRO A 108 -14.78 16.60 -23.05
N ALA A 109 -13.92 17.48 -22.52
CA ALA A 109 -12.99 17.15 -21.45
C ALA A 109 -13.65 16.61 -20.18
N VAL A 110 -14.89 17.03 -19.89
CA VAL A 110 -15.68 16.52 -18.77
C VAL A 110 -15.96 15.02 -18.94
N LYS A 111 -16.36 14.58 -20.13
CA LYS A 111 -16.62 13.15 -20.40
C LYS A 111 -15.35 12.33 -20.29
N LEU A 112 -14.22 12.86 -20.78
CA LEU A 112 -12.92 12.22 -20.62
C LEU A 112 -12.55 12.06 -19.14
N PHE A 113 -12.71 13.11 -18.34
CA PHE A 113 -12.49 13.07 -16.90
C PHE A 113 -13.41 12.04 -16.21
N THR A 114 -14.71 12.04 -16.50
CA THR A 114 -15.68 11.10 -15.92
C THR A 114 -15.34 9.64 -16.26
N ILE A 115 -15.03 9.34 -17.53
CA ILE A 115 -14.66 7.98 -17.96
C ILE A 115 -13.39 7.52 -17.22
N ARG A 116 -12.41 8.41 -17.07
CA ARG A 116 -11.17 8.08 -16.33
C ARG A 116 -11.40 7.89 -14.84
N LEU A 117 -12.27 8.70 -14.23
CA LEU A 117 -12.65 8.54 -12.83
C LEU A 117 -13.36 7.19 -12.60
N VAL A 118 -14.30 6.82 -13.48
CA VAL A 118 -14.99 5.53 -13.41
C VAL A 118 -14.01 4.36 -13.61
N ASN A 119 -13.10 4.46 -14.57
CA ASN A 119 -12.06 3.44 -14.75
C ASN A 119 -11.16 3.34 -13.52
N ALA A 120 -10.83 4.46 -12.87
CA ALA A 120 -10.09 4.46 -11.62
C ALA A 120 -10.86 3.73 -10.50
N MET A 121 -12.16 3.98 -10.38
CA MET A 121 -13.03 3.28 -9.42
C MET A 121 -13.02 1.76 -9.63
N PHE A 122 -13.23 1.29 -10.85
CA PHE A 122 -13.18 -0.15 -11.15
C PHE A 122 -11.80 -0.75 -10.90
N SER A 123 -10.73 -0.02 -11.24
CA SER A 123 -9.36 -0.52 -11.06
C SER A 123 -8.90 -0.63 -9.61
N SER A 124 -9.56 0.08 -8.69
CA SER A 124 -9.18 0.14 -7.27
C SER A 124 -10.21 -0.52 -6.34
N MET A 125 -11.42 -0.80 -6.82
CA MET A 125 -12.50 -1.46 -6.06
C MET A 125 -12.14 -2.87 -5.59
N TRP A 126 -11.29 -3.60 -6.32
CA TRP A 126 -10.95 -4.98 -5.99
C TRP A 126 -10.31 -5.14 -4.61
N LEU A 127 -9.43 -4.21 -4.20
CA LEU A 127 -8.80 -4.25 -2.86
C LEU A 127 -9.83 -4.02 -1.74
N VAL A 128 -10.75 -3.08 -1.94
CA VAL A 128 -11.80 -2.78 -0.96
C VAL A 128 -12.72 -3.98 -0.78
N ILE A 129 -13.11 -4.64 -1.88
CA ILE A 129 -13.93 -5.84 -1.83
C ILE A 129 -13.18 -6.97 -1.14
N LEU A 130 -11.90 -7.20 -1.50
CA LEU A 130 -11.11 -8.28 -0.91
C LEU A 130 -10.97 -8.16 0.61
N LEU A 131 -10.77 -6.95 1.13
CA LEU A 131 -10.59 -6.72 2.57
C LEU A 131 -11.92 -6.61 3.33
N LEU A 132 -12.91 -5.89 2.77
CA LEU A 132 -14.15 -5.63 3.51
C LEU A 132 -15.10 -6.84 3.51
N THR A 133 -15.14 -7.62 2.42
CA THR A 133 -16.08 -8.74 2.30
C THR A 133 -15.90 -9.82 3.38
N PRO A 134 -14.69 -10.39 3.61
CA PRO A 134 -14.51 -11.40 4.66
C PRO A 134 -14.86 -10.86 6.05
N LEU A 135 -14.54 -9.59 6.33
CA LEU A 135 -14.91 -8.92 7.58
C LEU A 135 -16.44 -8.83 7.76
N LEU A 136 -17.18 -8.43 6.72
CA LEU A 136 -18.64 -8.32 6.77
C LEU A 136 -19.32 -9.68 6.85
N VAL A 137 -18.83 -10.68 6.12
CA VAL A 137 -19.35 -12.06 6.21
C VAL A 137 -19.14 -12.62 7.62
N ALA A 138 -17.96 -12.41 8.20
CA ALA A 138 -17.66 -12.83 9.57
C ALA A 138 -18.61 -12.17 10.59
N PHE A 139 -18.85 -10.85 10.46
CA PHE A 139 -19.82 -10.15 11.31
C PHE A 139 -21.25 -10.68 11.12
N GLY A 140 -21.69 -10.85 9.87
CA GLY A 140 -23.03 -11.34 9.54
C GLY A 140 -23.30 -12.73 10.11
N MET A 141 -22.32 -13.63 10.04
CA MET A 141 -22.46 -14.97 10.63
C MET A 141 -22.43 -14.96 12.17
N SER A 142 -21.87 -13.93 12.82
CA SER A 142 -21.68 -13.89 14.28
C SER A 142 -22.84 -13.22 14.98
N PHE A 143 -23.38 -12.15 14.41
CA PHE A 143 -24.46 -11.36 15.00
C PHE A 143 -25.83 -11.65 14.38
N SER A 144 -25.90 -12.50 13.34
CA SER A 144 -27.11 -12.83 12.58
C SER A 144 -28.01 -11.61 12.28
N PRO A 145 -27.46 -10.51 11.70
CA PRO A 145 -28.27 -9.39 11.26
C PRO A 145 -29.21 -9.90 10.17
N GLY A 146 -30.49 -9.53 10.21
CA GLY A 146 -31.56 -10.10 9.37
C GLY A 146 -31.26 -10.16 7.85
N GLY A 147 -32.14 -10.82 7.09
CA GLY A 147 -31.91 -11.16 5.67
C GLY A 147 -31.57 -9.99 4.72
N ASP A 148 -31.83 -8.74 5.12
CA ASP A 148 -31.46 -7.52 4.39
C ASP A 148 -29.97 -7.13 4.52
N PHE A 149 -29.18 -7.84 5.35
CA PHE A 149 -27.77 -7.56 5.60
C PHE A 149 -26.89 -7.55 4.34
N ILE A 150 -27.12 -8.49 3.41
CA ILE A 150 -26.34 -8.57 2.17
C ILE A 150 -26.56 -7.31 1.32
N LEU A 151 -27.81 -6.86 1.21
CA LEU A 151 -28.15 -5.65 0.47
C LEU A 151 -27.53 -4.40 1.11
N ARG A 152 -27.60 -4.28 2.44
CA ARG A 152 -26.97 -3.17 3.19
C ARG A 152 -25.46 -3.13 2.96
N SER A 153 -24.80 -4.29 3.02
CA SER A 153 -23.36 -4.44 2.79
C SER A 153 -22.94 -4.00 1.38
N LEU A 154 -23.72 -4.39 0.36
CA LEU A 154 -23.48 -3.97 -1.03
C LEU A 154 -23.64 -2.46 -1.22
N VAL A 155 -24.66 -1.86 -0.61
CA VAL A 155 -24.86 -0.40 -0.66
C VAL A 155 -23.71 0.32 0.03
N VAL A 156 -23.25 -0.14 1.20
CA VAL A 156 -22.10 0.48 1.88
C VAL A 156 -20.83 0.41 1.07
N LEU A 157 -20.54 -0.74 0.46
CA LEU A 157 -19.40 -0.90 -0.44
C LEU A 157 -19.45 0.14 -1.56
N LEU A 158 -20.59 0.24 -2.25
CA LEU A 158 -20.78 1.19 -3.34
C LEU A 158 -20.59 2.63 -2.87
N LEU A 159 -21.23 3.03 -1.78
CA LEU A 159 -21.14 4.39 -1.23
C LEU A 159 -19.71 4.74 -0.81
N LEU A 160 -18.99 3.80 -0.18
CA LEU A 160 -17.61 3.97 0.23
C LEU A 160 -16.67 4.14 -0.96
N ILE A 161 -16.84 3.32 -2.00
CA ILE A 161 -16.03 3.39 -3.23
C ILE A 161 -16.30 4.72 -3.95
N VAL A 162 -17.58 5.08 -4.11
CA VAL A 162 -17.96 6.30 -4.82
C VAL A 162 -17.42 7.55 -4.15
N SER A 163 -17.61 7.66 -2.84
CA SER A 163 -17.14 8.81 -2.06
C SER A 163 -15.61 8.91 -2.03
N SER A 164 -14.90 7.81 -1.70
CA SER A 164 -13.43 7.82 -1.60
C SER A 164 -12.75 8.14 -2.93
N HIS A 165 -13.21 7.55 -4.03
CA HIS A 165 -12.58 7.73 -5.33
C HIS A 165 -12.90 9.10 -5.92
N SER A 166 -14.12 9.60 -5.74
CA SER A 166 -14.49 10.95 -6.14
C SER A 166 -13.65 11.99 -5.39
N LEU A 167 -13.45 11.81 -4.08
CA LEU A 167 -12.60 12.71 -3.30
C LEU A 167 -11.14 12.67 -3.78
N GLY A 168 -10.59 11.47 -3.99
CA GLY A 168 -9.22 11.31 -4.52
C GLY A 168 -9.02 11.95 -5.90
N GLY A 169 -10.01 11.82 -6.79
CA GLY A 169 -9.98 12.47 -8.10
C GLY A 169 -9.99 14.00 -8.00
N ALA A 170 -10.83 14.58 -7.14
CA ALA A 170 -10.87 16.02 -6.89
C ALA A 170 -9.55 16.53 -6.30
N ILE A 171 -9.01 15.84 -5.29
CA ILE A 171 -7.71 16.16 -4.69
C ILE A 171 -6.62 16.15 -5.76
N THR A 172 -6.61 15.17 -6.65
CA THR A 172 -5.61 15.08 -7.74
C THR A 172 -5.65 16.32 -8.64
N VAL A 173 -6.85 16.71 -9.13
CA VAL A 173 -6.99 17.89 -10.00
C VAL A 173 -6.54 19.17 -9.30
N LEU A 174 -6.91 19.33 -8.02
CA LEU A 174 -6.54 20.51 -7.22
C LEU A 174 -5.04 20.56 -6.94
N LEU A 175 -4.43 19.43 -6.58
CA LEU A 175 -2.99 19.31 -6.36
C LEU A 175 -2.22 19.71 -7.61
N VAL A 176 -2.55 19.13 -8.77
CA VAL A 176 -1.86 19.42 -10.03
C VAL A 176 -2.07 20.88 -10.46
N LYS A 177 -3.29 21.40 -10.32
CA LYS A 177 -3.56 22.82 -10.62
C LYS A 177 -2.69 23.77 -9.78
N LYS A 178 -2.50 23.47 -8.49
CA LYS A 178 -1.73 24.34 -7.58
C LYS A 178 -0.23 24.20 -7.79
N THR A 179 0.26 22.98 -8.01
CA THR A 179 1.71 22.74 -8.06
C THR A 179 2.29 22.85 -9.46
N GLY A 180 1.44 22.90 -10.50
CA GLY A 180 1.82 23.03 -11.90
C GLY A 180 2.45 21.77 -12.47
N ARG A 181 3.34 21.09 -11.72
CA ARG A 181 3.89 19.76 -12.00
C ARG A 181 4.04 18.98 -10.70
N LEU A 182 4.42 17.70 -10.83
CA LEU A 182 5.01 16.93 -9.75
C LEU A 182 6.43 17.44 -9.42
N SER A 183 6.53 18.67 -8.93
CA SER A 183 7.77 19.24 -8.41
C SER A 183 8.08 18.64 -7.03
N ARG A 184 9.30 18.81 -6.53
CA ARG A 184 9.67 18.41 -5.15
C ARG A 184 8.67 18.96 -4.12
N VAL A 185 8.11 20.15 -4.36
CA VAL A 185 7.08 20.78 -3.51
C VAL A 185 5.78 19.98 -3.50
N SER A 186 5.30 19.51 -4.65
CA SER A 186 4.10 18.66 -4.70
C SER A 186 4.27 17.34 -3.96
N LEU A 187 5.47 16.74 -4.04
CA LEU A 187 5.79 15.52 -3.31
C LEU A 187 5.82 15.78 -1.81
N MET A 188 6.41 16.90 -1.38
CA MET A 188 6.35 17.34 0.02
C MET A 188 4.92 17.55 0.51
N VAL A 189 4.04 18.15 -0.31
CA VAL A 189 2.63 18.32 0.04
C VAL A 189 1.90 16.98 0.17
N VAL A 190 2.16 16.04 -0.75
CA VAL A 190 1.59 14.67 -0.67
C VAL A 190 2.10 13.95 0.57
N PHE A 191 3.41 14.02 0.87
CA PHE A 191 3.99 13.46 2.09
C PHE A 191 3.36 14.09 3.34
N ALA A 192 3.23 15.41 3.39
CA ALA A 192 2.61 16.12 4.51
C ALA A 192 1.13 15.71 4.68
N MET A 193 0.39 15.56 3.58
CA MET A 193 -1.00 15.12 3.60
C MET A 193 -1.14 13.67 4.09
N VAL A 194 -0.25 12.78 3.67
CA VAL A 194 -0.23 11.40 4.15
C VAL A 194 0.14 11.33 5.64
N ILE A 195 1.15 12.07 6.08
CA ILE A 195 1.53 12.15 7.49
C ILE A 195 0.36 12.71 8.31
N ALA A 196 -0.23 13.83 7.90
CA ALA A 196 -1.41 14.40 8.55
C ALA A 196 -2.57 13.40 8.59
N GLY A 197 -2.86 12.71 7.48
CA GLY A 197 -3.88 11.66 7.40
C GLY A 197 -3.61 10.49 8.34
N SER A 198 -2.36 10.05 8.45
CA SER A 198 -1.95 8.98 9.38
C SER A 198 -2.09 9.41 10.85
N LEU A 199 -1.75 10.66 11.18
CA LEU A 199 -1.91 11.19 12.53
C LEU A 199 -3.39 11.37 12.90
N LEU A 200 -4.21 11.80 11.94
CA LEU A 200 -5.67 11.83 12.11
C LEU A 200 -6.21 10.42 12.32
N LEU A 201 -5.81 9.44 11.50
CA LEU A 201 -6.18 8.03 11.68
C LEU A 201 -5.90 7.55 13.10
N VAL A 202 -4.69 7.77 13.59
CA VAL A 202 -4.31 7.41 14.97
C VAL A 202 -5.20 8.11 15.98
N ARG A 203 -5.47 9.41 15.81
CA ARG A 203 -6.31 10.18 16.74
C ARG A 203 -7.74 9.67 16.79
N PHE A 204 -8.30 9.24 15.67
CA PHE A 204 -9.67 8.71 15.58
C PHE A 204 -9.77 7.25 16.02
N LEU A 205 -8.80 6.41 15.64
CA LEU A 205 -8.81 4.97 15.92
C LEU A 205 -8.32 4.61 17.34
N PHE A 206 -7.36 5.36 17.87
CA PHE A 206 -6.73 5.12 19.18
C PHE A 206 -6.62 6.42 19.98
N PRO A 207 -7.74 7.09 20.31
CA PRO A 207 -7.69 8.24 21.20
C PRO A 207 -7.14 7.83 22.58
N PRO A 208 -6.47 8.72 23.32
CA PRO A 208 -6.03 8.42 24.69
C PRO A 208 -7.17 7.99 25.63
N SER A 209 -8.40 8.39 25.33
CA SER A 209 -9.61 7.96 26.04
C SER A 209 -10.01 6.51 25.75
N PHE A 210 -9.56 5.89 24.65
CA PHE A 210 -9.80 4.48 24.33
C PHE A 210 -9.30 3.57 25.45
N PHE A 211 -8.15 3.90 26.04
CA PHE A 211 -7.58 3.11 27.13
C PHE A 211 -8.40 3.14 28.42
N ARG A 212 -9.30 4.11 28.58
CA ARG A 212 -10.20 4.17 29.75
C ARG A 212 -11.26 3.07 29.72
N LEU A 213 -11.60 2.57 28.53
CA LEU A 213 -12.57 1.49 28.33
C LEU A 213 -12.14 0.20 29.03
N TYR A 214 -10.84 -0.06 29.16
CA TYR A 214 -10.32 -1.24 29.86
C TYR A 214 -10.62 -1.24 31.36
N PHE A 215 -10.85 -0.05 31.94
CA PHE A 215 -11.13 0.11 33.37
C PHE A 215 -12.63 0.33 33.65
N ALA A 216 -13.48 0.30 32.62
CA ALA A 216 -14.92 0.43 32.80
C ALA A 216 -15.51 -0.92 33.22
N VAL A 217 -15.88 -1.03 34.50
CA VAL A 217 -16.48 -2.25 35.07
C VAL A 217 -17.99 -2.32 34.76
N ASP A 218 -18.67 -1.18 34.71
CA ASP A 218 -20.12 -1.12 34.50
C ASP A 218 -20.51 -0.73 33.07
N TRP A 219 -21.58 -1.35 32.55
CA TRP A 219 -22.12 -1.07 31.21
C TRP A 219 -22.47 0.41 30.96
N PRO A 220 -23.17 1.13 31.86
CA PRO A 220 -23.52 2.54 31.61
C PRO A 220 -22.29 3.45 31.56
N THR A 221 -21.21 3.09 32.26
CA THR A 221 -19.95 3.81 32.25
C THR A 221 -19.19 3.51 30.95
N PHE A 222 -19.17 2.25 30.52
CA PHE A 222 -18.60 1.84 29.24
C PHE A 222 -19.31 2.51 28.07
N GLN A 223 -20.64 2.48 28.02
CA GLN A 223 -21.43 3.08 26.93
C GLN A 223 -21.19 4.59 26.81
N ARG A 224 -21.11 5.30 27.94
CA ARG A 224 -20.77 6.73 27.95
C ARG A 224 -19.36 6.97 27.43
N GLN A 225 -18.37 6.20 27.88
CA GLN A 225 -16.99 6.35 27.43
C GLN A 225 -16.80 5.97 25.95
N LEU A 226 -17.47 4.92 25.49
CA LEU A 226 -17.46 4.46 24.11
C LEU A 226 -18.11 5.49 23.19
N GLY A 227 -19.26 6.04 23.59
CA GLY A 227 -19.95 7.12 22.86
C GLY A 227 -19.15 8.41 22.77
N GLN A 228 -18.24 8.66 23.71
CA GLN A 228 -17.32 9.81 23.70
C GLN A 228 -16.09 9.59 22.79
N LEU A 229 -15.89 8.38 22.26
CA LEU A 229 -14.78 8.15 21.34
C LEU A 229 -15.00 8.95 20.04
N PRO A 230 -13.96 9.62 19.51
CA PRO A 230 -14.09 10.47 18.33
C PRO A 230 -14.67 9.74 17.13
N LEU A 231 -14.40 8.44 16.98
CA LEU A 231 -14.89 7.64 15.87
C LEU A 231 -16.41 7.48 15.86
N LEU A 232 -17.04 7.33 17.04
CA LEU A 232 -18.49 7.17 17.19
C LEU A 232 -19.20 8.51 17.41
N ALA A 233 -18.54 9.46 18.07
CA ALA A 233 -19.06 10.81 18.29
C ALA A 233 -19.02 11.68 17.02
N SER A 234 -18.13 11.38 16.06
CA SER A 234 -18.01 12.17 14.84
C SER A 234 -19.14 11.90 13.85
N SER A 235 -19.55 12.96 13.16
CA SER A 235 -20.44 12.90 12.00
C SER A 235 -19.70 12.50 10.72
N LEU A 236 -18.65 11.68 10.84
CA LEU A 236 -17.92 11.18 9.67
C LEU A 236 -18.84 10.27 8.84
N PRO A 237 -18.79 10.33 7.50
CA PRO A 237 -19.61 9.47 6.65
C PRO A 237 -19.42 7.98 6.93
N THR A 238 -18.24 7.57 7.41
CA THR A 238 -17.94 6.17 7.76
C THR A 238 -18.73 5.68 8.97
N ASN A 239 -19.07 6.56 9.92
CA ASN A 239 -19.93 6.24 11.04
C ASN A 239 -21.37 5.98 10.59
N TRP A 240 -21.87 6.79 9.64
CA TRP A 240 -23.17 6.55 9.02
C TRP A 240 -23.20 5.22 8.26
N LEU A 241 -22.15 4.91 7.51
CA LEU A 241 -22.00 3.62 6.84
C LEU A 241 -21.93 2.45 7.84
N ALA A 242 -21.21 2.59 8.97
CA ALA A 242 -21.16 1.56 10.01
C ALA A 242 -22.54 1.31 10.64
N LEU A 243 -23.29 2.38 10.92
CA LEU A 243 -24.68 2.32 11.39
C LEU A 243 -25.57 1.52 10.45
N THR A 244 -25.41 1.70 9.14
CA THR A 244 -26.20 0.94 8.16
C THR A 244 -25.93 -0.57 8.23
N ILE A 245 -24.72 -0.98 8.59
CA ILE A 245 -24.33 -2.39 8.69
C ILE A 245 -24.85 -3.00 10.00
N THR A 246 -24.74 -2.29 11.12
CA THR A 246 -25.01 -2.84 12.45
C THR A 246 -26.46 -2.68 12.89
N ASP A 247 -27.07 -1.54 12.59
CA ASP A 247 -28.37 -1.12 13.13
C ASP A 247 -29.46 -1.14 12.04
N GLY A 248 -29.05 -1.20 10.77
CA GLY A 248 -29.93 -1.37 9.63
C GLY A 248 -30.26 -0.08 8.88
N TRP A 249 -31.35 -0.10 8.10
CA TRP A 249 -31.76 1.06 7.33
C TRP A 249 -32.17 2.21 8.25
N SER A 250 -31.52 3.37 8.11
CA SER A 250 -31.72 4.52 8.99
C SER A 250 -31.53 5.82 8.23
N MET A 251 -31.89 6.96 8.84
CA MET A 251 -31.61 8.29 8.27
C MET A 251 -30.10 8.49 7.99
N ALA A 252 -29.23 7.79 8.72
CA ALA A 252 -27.80 7.78 8.46
C ALA A 252 -27.45 7.18 7.09
N THR A 253 -28.18 6.15 6.62
CA THR A 253 -28.00 5.60 5.26
C THR A 253 -28.22 6.68 4.20
N LEU A 254 -29.28 7.48 4.38
CA LEU A 254 -29.69 8.51 3.45
C LEU A 254 -28.71 9.69 3.50
N ALA A 255 -28.24 10.06 4.69
CA ALA A 255 -27.17 11.03 4.86
C ALA A 255 -25.85 10.58 4.19
N ALA A 256 -25.48 9.31 4.32
CA ALA A 256 -24.30 8.74 3.65
C ALA A 256 -24.47 8.73 2.11
N ALA A 257 -25.65 8.37 1.62
CA ALA A 257 -25.96 8.39 0.20
C ALA A 257 -25.91 9.81 -0.38
N LEU A 258 -26.58 10.76 0.26
CA LEU A 258 -26.54 12.18 -0.12
C LEU A 258 -25.11 12.73 -0.04
N GLY A 259 -24.37 12.42 1.02
CA GLY A 259 -22.98 12.82 1.16
C GLY A 259 -22.11 12.30 0.01
N SER A 260 -22.26 11.03 -0.36
CA SER A 260 -21.53 10.45 -1.50
C SER A 260 -21.90 11.11 -2.84
N ALA A 261 -23.17 11.44 -3.04
CA ALA A 261 -23.67 12.10 -4.25
C ALA A 261 -23.15 13.55 -4.35
N ILE A 262 -23.11 14.28 -3.23
CA ILE A 262 -22.53 15.63 -3.15
C ILE A 262 -21.03 15.58 -3.48
N VAL A 263 -20.28 14.62 -2.91
CA VAL A 263 -18.85 14.47 -3.21
C VAL A 263 -18.64 14.15 -4.69
N LEU A 264 -19.41 13.24 -5.27
CA LEU A 264 -19.33 12.93 -6.71
C LEU A 264 -19.68 14.15 -7.58
N GLY A 265 -20.78 14.86 -7.25
CA GLY A 265 -21.22 16.05 -7.97
C GLY A 265 -20.19 17.19 -7.93
N THR A 266 -19.60 17.45 -6.75
CA THR A 266 -18.53 18.45 -6.58
C THR A 266 -17.27 18.06 -7.33
N THR A 267 -16.87 16.78 -7.31
CA THR A 267 -15.73 16.29 -8.11
C THR A 267 -15.96 16.47 -9.61
N LEU A 268 -17.15 16.15 -10.11
CA LEU A 268 -17.48 16.35 -11.53
C LEU A 268 -17.50 17.84 -11.90
N TYR A 269 -17.95 18.70 -11.00
CA TYR A 269 -17.91 20.15 -11.18
C TYR A 269 -16.46 20.69 -11.22
N ILE A 270 -15.61 20.24 -10.30
CA ILE A 270 -14.17 20.52 -10.27
C ILE A 270 -13.52 20.03 -11.57
N GLY A 271 -13.82 18.81 -12.00
CA GLY A 271 -13.35 18.25 -13.26
C GLY A 271 -13.77 19.10 -14.46
N LYS A 272 -15.03 19.54 -14.51
CA LYS A 272 -15.53 20.40 -15.59
C LYS A 272 -14.78 21.72 -15.72
N ARG A 273 -14.49 22.39 -14.60
CA ARG A 273 -13.86 23.72 -14.61
C ARG A 273 -12.34 23.69 -14.65
N LEU A 274 -11.72 22.77 -13.91
CA LEU A 274 -10.30 22.85 -13.58
C LEU A 274 -9.44 21.80 -14.29
N PHE A 275 -10.04 20.73 -14.85
CA PHE A 275 -9.26 19.65 -15.45
C PHE A 275 -8.37 20.13 -16.60
N LEU A 276 -8.92 20.84 -17.59
CA LEU A 276 -8.13 21.34 -18.72
C LEU A 276 -7.04 22.33 -18.31
N GLU A 277 -7.34 23.22 -17.36
CA GLU A 277 -6.36 24.18 -16.82
C GLU A 277 -5.22 23.44 -16.11
N SER A 278 -5.55 22.44 -15.29
CA SER A 278 -4.56 21.62 -14.58
C SER A 278 -3.69 20.81 -15.55
N TRP A 279 -4.27 20.29 -16.64
CA TRP A 279 -3.53 19.55 -17.66
C TRP A 279 -2.57 20.44 -18.44
N LYS A 280 -2.99 21.66 -18.84
CA LYS A 280 -2.10 22.64 -19.50
C LYS A 280 -0.89 22.97 -18.63
N LYS A 281 -1.13 23.31 -17.35
CA LYS A 281 -0.07 23.57 -16.38
C LYS A 281 0.88 22.38 -16.19
N ALA A 282 0.35 21.15 -16.19
CA ALA A 282 1.16 19.93 -16.12
C ALA A 282 2.15 19.79 -17.29
N GLN A 283 1.74 20.21 -18.48
CA GLN A 283 2.56 20.15 -19.69
C GLN A 283 3.57 21.30 -19.76
N GLU A 284 3.17 22.51 -19.36
CA GLU A 284 4.03 23.70 -19.33
C GLU A 284 5.25 23.44 -18.41
N GLY A 285 6.46 23.43 -18.99
CA GLY A 285 7.69 23.25 -18.25
C GLY A 285 8.09 24.48 -17.43
N ARG A 286 9.01 24.29 -16.47
CA ARG A 286 9.70 25.41 -15.79
C ARG A 286 10.54 26.27 -16.75
N PHE A 287 10.84 25.74 -17.94
CA PHE A 287 11.47 26.49 -19.00
C PHE A 287 10.37 27.10 -19.87
N LEU A 288 10.10 28.38 -19.64
CA LEU A 288 9.58 29.25 -20.68
C LEU A 288 10.61 29.23 -21.81
N ALA A 289 10.20 28.81 -23.01
CA ALA A 289 10.96 29.11 -24.22
C ALA A 289 10.87 30.63 -24.44
N GLY A 290 11.70 31.38 -23.73
CA GLY A 290 11.68 32.84 -23.68
C GLY A 290 13.02 33.40 -23.25
N LYS A 291 13.34 34.61 -23.75
CA LYS A 291 14.66 35.28 -23.71
C LYS A 291 15.23 35.60 -22.32
N GLN A 292 14.59 35.20 -21.23
CA GLN A 292 15.05 35.47 -19.87
C GLN A 292 15.11 34.17 -19.07
N ASN A 293 16.26 33.50 -19.16
CA ASN A 293 16.76 32.66 -18.07
C ASN A 293 17.56 33.59 -17.14
N PRO A 294 16.99 34.16 -16.07
CA PRO A 294 17.76 35.00 -15.15
C PRO A 294 18.73 34.19 -14.29
N HIS A 295 18.67 32.86 -14.34
CA HIS A 295 19.58 31.98 -13.64
C HIS A 295 20.30 31.14 -14.69
N GLY A 296 21.55 31.50 -14.95
CA GLY A 296 22.47 30.64 -15.70
C GLY A 296 22.40 29.23 -15.13
N ILE A 297 22.55 28.24 -16.00
CA ILE A 297 22.64 26.83 -15.60
C ILE A 297 23.86 26.72 -14.70
N VAL A 298 23.68 26.92 -13.40
CA VAL A 298 24.68 26.57 -12.40
C VAL A 298 24.77 25.06 -12.51
N SER A 299 25.85 24.55 -13.12
CA SER A 299 26.12 23.12 -13.16
C SER A 299 26.45 22.68 -11.75
N SER A 300 25.41 22.42 -10.94
CA SER A 300 25.58 21.71 -9.69
C SER A 300 26.21 20.37 -10.06
N GLY A 301 27.45 20.14 -9.62
CA GLY A 301 28.16 18.90 -9.85
C GLY A 301 27.27 17.69 -9.51
N TYR A 302 27.39 16.63 -10.31
CA TYR A 302 26.59 15.42 -10.09
C TYR A 302 26.81 14.91 -8.66
N PRO A 303 25.74 14.78 -7.83
CA PRO A 303 25.89 14.39 -6.44
C PRO A 303 26.23 12.89 -6.37
N SER A 304 27.51 12.55 -6.39
CA SER A 304 27.98 11.17 -6.18
C SER A 304 28.19 10.93 -4.68
N VAL A 305 27.42 10.02 -4.08
CA VAL A 305 27.52 9.60 -2.67
C VAL A 305 28.84 8.85 -2.42
N PHE A 306 29.35 8.12 -3.43
CA PHE A 306 30.64 7.43 -3.38
C PHE A 306 31.44 7.68 -4.66
N LYS A 307 32.78 7.77 -4.53
CA LYS A 307 33.70 7.83 -5.67
C LYS A 307 33.80 6.45 -6.34
N GLY A 308 33.69 6.39 -7.67
CA GLY A 308 33.78 5.16 -8.47
C GLY A 308 32.48 4.77 -9.19
N ALA A 309 32.57 3.84 -10.15
CA ALA A 309 31.47 3.46 -11.03
C ALA A 309 30.23 2.94 -10.28
N ALA A 310 30.43 2.12 -9.24
CA ALA A 310 29.33 1.60 -8.42
C ALA A 310 28.59 2.70 -7.65
N GLY A 311 29.31 3.72 -7.17
CA GLY A 311 28.73 4.88 -6.48
C GLY A 311 27.90 5.77 -7.40
N VAL A 312 28.37 5.97 -8.63
CA VAL A 312 27.64 6.71 -9.66
C VAL A 312 26.36 5.97 -10.06
N LEU A 313 26.42 4.65 -10.21
CA LEU A 313 25.23 3.83 -10.48
C LEU A 313 24.23 3.87 -9.32
N LEU A 314 24.69 3.75 -8.07
CA LEU A 314 23.82 3.83 -6.89
C LEU A 314 23.13 5.19 -6.77
N THR A 315 23.87 6.27 -6.99
CA THR A 315 23.29 7.62 -6.97
C THR A 315 22.31 7.86 -8.10
N ASN A 316 22.52 7.26 -9.26
CA ASN A 316 21.57 7.33 -10.35
C ASN A 316 20.23 6.67 -9.95
N GLU A 317 20.26 5.50 -9.30
CA GLU A 317 19.06 4.82 -8.81
C GLU A 317 18.33 5.64 -7.75
N LEU A 318 19.04 6.21 -6.77
CA LEU A 318 18.45 7.10 -5.76
C LEU A 318 17.79 8.33 -6.41
N LEU A 319 18.47 8.96 -7.36
CA LEU A 319 17.92 10.10 -8.09
C LEU A 319 16.72 9.70 -8.96
N ALA A 320 16.72 8.51 -9.56
CA ALA A 320 15.62 8.01 -10.36
C ALA A 320 14.35 7.84 -9.52
N VAL A 321 14.45 7.25 -8.32
CA VAL A 321 13.32 7.11 -7.38
C VAL A 321 12.83 8.48 -6.92
N MET A 322 13.72 9.37 -6.50
CA MET A 322 13.34 10.70 -6.00
C MET A 322 12.73 11.60 -7.08
N ARG A 323 13.09 11.39 -8.35
CA ARG A 323 12.51 12.09 -9.51
C ARG A 323 11.21 11.45 -10.00
N SER A 324 10.92 10.20 -9.62
CA SER A 324 9.72 9.47 -10.01
C SER A 324 8.58 9.76 -9.02
N PRO A 325 7.59 10.57 -9.40
CA PRO A 325 6.59 11.00 -8.44
C PRO A 325 5.63 9.89 -8.01
N ALA A 326 5.38 8.92 -8.90
CA ALA A 326 4.55 7.76 -8.57
C ALA A 326 5.19 6.90 -7.46
N GLU A 327 6.52 6.78 -7.47
CA GLU A 327 7.27 6.03 -6.47
C GLU A 327 7.36 6.80 -5.16
N ALA A 328 7.58 8.11 -5.21
CA ALA A 328 7.59 8.97 -4.03
C ALA A 328 6.22 9.03 -3.34
N THR A 329 5.12 9.16 -4.08
CA THR A 329 3.75 9.12 -3.50
C THR A 329 3.44 7.78 -2.84
N TYR A 330 3.88 6.66 -3.44
CA TYR A 330 3.70 5.34 -2.83
C TYR A 330 4.57 5.15 -1.57
N ALA A 331 5.83 5.60 -1.61
CA ALA A 331 6.70 5.59 -0.43
C ALA A 331 6.11 6.45 0.69
N ALA A 332 5.52 7.60 0.37
CA ALA A 332 4.78 8.42 1.33
C ALA A 332 3.64 7.63 1.96
N PHE A 333 2.79 7.03 1.12
CA PHE A 333 1.63 6.23 1.54
C PHE A 333 2.02 5.11 2.51
N LEU A 334 3.01 4.29 2.18
CA LEU A 334 3.48 3.22 3.06
C LEU A 334 4.12 3.76 4.34
N THR A 335 4.81 4.90 4.28
CA THR A 335 5.33 5.58 5.49
C THR A 335 4.19 6.05 6.40
N GLY A 336 3.08 6.55 5.85
CA GLY A 336 1.88 6.86 6.63
C GLY A 336 1.32 5.62 7.32
N LEU A 337 1.29 4.49 6.62
CA LEU A 337 0.81 3.23 7.19
C LEU A 337 1.74 2.67 8.28
N THR A 338 3.07 2.79 8.12
CA THR A 338 4.02 2.42 9.19
C THR A 338 3.83 3.30 10.42
N ILE A 339 3.57 4.60 10.27
CA ILE A 339 3.27 5.49 11.40
C ILE A 339 2.03 5.00 12.15
N VAL A 340 0.95 4.67 11.44
CA VAL A 340 -0.27 4.11 12.08
C VAL A 340 0.06 2.84 12.85
N LEU A 341 0.81 1.92 12.23
CA LEU A 341 1.23 0.67 12.87
C LEU A 341 2.06 0.92 14.14
N LEU A 342 3.04 1.83 14.09
CA LEU A 342 3.85 2.20 15.26
C LEU A 342 2.99 2.76 16.39
N PHE A 343 2.01 3.59 16.06
CA PHE A 343 1.09 4.12 17.07
C PHE A 343 0.17 3.05 17.66
N MET A 344 -0.26 2.05 16.87
CA MET A 344 -0.95 0.88 17.42
C MET A 344 -0.08 0.18 18.46
N MET A 345 1.24 0.15 18.30
CA MET A 345 2.13 -0.51 19.26
C MET A 345 2.20 0.19 20.63
N ARG A 346 1.80 1.46 20.72
CA ARG A 346 1.67 2.16 22.00
C ARG A 346 0.58 1.55 22.90
N SER A 347 -0.38 0.79 22.35
CA SER A 347 -1.41 0.13 23.15
C SER A 347 -0.92 -1.15 23.83
N VAL A 348 0.26 -1.66 23.47
CA VAL A 348 0.74 -2.98 23.93
C VAL A 348 1.06 -3.02 25.43
N PRO A 349 1.63 -1.99 26.08
CA PRO A 349 1.83 -2.01 27.53
C PRO A 349 0.53 -2.19 28.33
N ALA A 350 -0.60 -1.67 27.82
CA ALA A 350 -1.90 -1.87 28.46
C ALA A 350 -2.35 -3.35 28.41
N LEU A 351 -1.92 -4.10 27.38
CA LEU A 351 -2.19 -5.53 27.26
C LEU A 351 -1.41 -6.36 28.28
N GLN A 352 -0.24 -5.88 28.75
CA GLN A 352 0.57 -6.61 29.74
C GLN A 352 -0.20 -6.88 31.03
N ASN A 353 -1.05 -5.94 31.43
CA ASN A 353 -1.86 -6.06 32.65
C ASN A 353 -3.15 -6.89 32.44
N ALA A 354 -3.68 -6.92 31.21
CA ALA A 354 -4.98 -7.53 30.92
C ALA A 354 -4.88 -8.99 30.45
N ALA A 355 -3.91 -9.31 29.59
CA ALA A 355 -3.79 -10.62 28.95
C ALA A 355 -2.32 -10.93 28.57
N PRO A 356 -1.46 -11.29 29.54
CA PRO A 356 -0.03 -11.50 29.29
C PRO A 356 0.26 -12.64 28.30
N ALA A 357 -0.62 -13.64 28.21
CA ALA A 357 -0.49 -14.76 27.27
C ALA A 357 -0.51 -14.33 25.79
N LEU A 358 -1.09 -13.16 25.46
CA LEU A 358 -1.18 -12.68 24.08
C LEU A 358 0.03 -11.83 23.66
N LEU A 359 0.91 -11.43 24.60
CA LEU A 359 2.03 -10.54 24.30
C LEU A 359 3.01 -11.10 23.24
N PRO A 360 3.44 -12.39 23.31
CA PRO A 360 4.34 -12.94 22.29
C PRO A 360 3.74 -12.91 20.89
N ALA A 361 2.44 -13.15 20.78
CA ALA A 361 1.71 -13.10 19.51
C ALA A 361 1.67 -11.66 18.97
N VAL A 362 1.41 -10.68 19.82
CA VAL A 362 1.37 -9.26 19.39
C VAL A 362 2.75 -8.76 18.94
N TYR A 363 3.80 -9.09 19.68
CA TYR A 363 5.16 -8.68 19.31
C TYR A 363 5.62 -9.36 18.00
N SER A 364 5.34 -10.64 17.80
CA SER A 364 5.67 -11.33 16.55
C SER A 364 4.84 -10.80 15.36
N LEU A 365 3.55 -10.52 15.57
CA LEU A 365 2.70 -9.90 14.55
C LEU A 365 3.19 -8.49 14.18
N SER A 366 3.71 -7.73 15.14
CA SER A 366 4.28 -6.41 14.85
C SER A 366 5.55 -6.49 14.01
N LEU A 367 6.43 -7.46 14.27
CA LEU A 367 7.63 -7.69 13.46
C LEU A 367 7.22 -8.06 12.04
N ALA A 368 6.29 -9.01 11.91
CA ALA A 368 5.76 -9.42 10.61
C ALA A 368 5.10 -8.25 9.86
N GLY A 369 4.33 -7.41 10.55
CA GLY A 369 3.67 -6.24 9.99
C GLY A 369 4.66 -5.20 9.45
N VAL A 370 5.70 -4.85 10.22
CA VAL A 370 6.73 -3.90 9.74
C VAL A 370 7.51 -4.50 8.57
N SER A 371 7.93 -5.76 8.64
CA SER A 371 8.65 -6.42 7.55
C SER A 371 7.80 -6.56 6.27
N TYR A 372 6.48 -6.75 6.39
CA TYR A 372 5.54 -6.72 5.28
C TYR A 372 5.45 -5.36 4.60
N LEU A 373 5.45 -4.26 5.36
CA LEU A 373 5.46 -2.91 4.79
C LEU A 373 6.76 -2.62 4.02
N PHE A 374 7.90 -3.16 4.47
CA PHE A 374 9.15 -3.09 3.71
C PHE A 374 9.14 -4.00 2.47
N MET A 375 8.53 -5.19 2.55
CA MET A 375 8.34 -6.07 1.40
C MET A 375 7.56 -5.36 0.30
N THR A 376 6.44 -4.71 0.64
CA THR A 376 5.61 -3.99 -0.33
C THR A 376 6.31 -2.77 -0.93
N LEU A 377 7.24 -2.12 -0.20
CA LEU A 377 8.17 -1.13 -0.76
C LEU A 377 9.15 -1.77 -1.75
N ALA A 378 9.77 -2.89 -1.37
CA ALA A 378 10.77 -3.58 -2.19
C ALA A 378 10.18 -4.11 -3.50
N VAL A 379 8.96 -4.66 -3.48
CA VAL A 379 8.24 -5.13 -4.67
C VAL A 379 8.01 -4.01 -5.70
N ARG A 380 7.87 -2.76 -5.27
CA ARG A 380 7.60 -1.63 -6.18
C ARG A 380 8.87 -0.89 -6.62
N LEU A 381 9.86 -0.80 -5.74
CA LEU A 381 11.08 -0.03 -5.99
C LEU A 381 12.25 -0.90 -6.45
N VAL A 382 12.45 -2.07 -5.84
CA VAL A 382 13.62 -2.93 -6.02
C VAL A 382 13.38 -4.01 -7.08
N TYR A 383 12.24 -4.69 -7.03
CA TYR A 383 11.92 -5.75 -7.99
C TYR A 383 11.99 -5.30 -9.47
N PRO A 384 11.39 -4.16 -9.89
CA PRO A 384 11.40 -3.77 -11.30
C PRO A 384 12.70 -3.08 -11.76
N LEU A 385 13.76 -3.00 -10.94
CA LEU A 385 14.98 -2.24 -11.28
C LEU A 385 15.60 -2.65 -12.62
N ILE A 386 15.64 -3.94 -12.93
CA ILE A 386 16.20 -4.43 -14.21
C ILE A 386 15.18 -4.32 -15.35
N ALA A 387 13.90 -4.55 -15.07
CA ALA A 387 12.85 -4.39 -16.07
C ALA A 387 12.69 -2.94 -16.56
N LYS A 388 12.85 -1.96 -15.65
CA LYS A 388 12.83 -0.51 -15.96
C LYS A 388 13.93 -0.13 -16.96
N GLU A 389 15.09 -0.79 -16.89
CA GLU A 389 16.26 -0.43 -17.68
C GLU A 389 16.17 -0.80 -19.16
N LYS A 390 15.15 -1.56 -19.59
CA LYS A 390 15.03 -2.10 -20.96
C LYS A 390 15.49 -1.13 -22.07
N ARG A 391 15.06 0.13 -22.01
CA ARG A 391 15.34 1.14 -23.06
C ARG A 391 16.79 1.66 -23.03
N SER A 392 17.43 1.61 -21.87
CA SER A 392 18.82 2.03 -21.64
C SER A 392 19.79 0.86 -21.52
N VAL A 393 19.32 -0.38 -21.73
CA VAL A 393 20.14 -1.59 -21.65
C VAL A 393 21.39 -1.50 -22.53
N TRP A 394 21.24 -1.06 -23.78
CA TRP A 394 22.35 -0.89 -24.73
C TRP A 394 23.45 0.04 -24.20
N PHE A 395 23.06 1.17 -23.59
CA PHE A 395 23.99 2.11 -22.98
C PHE A 395 24.69 1.48 -21.77
N ILE A 396 23.93 0.83 -20.89
CA ILE A 396 24.47 0.20 -19.67
C ILE A 396 25.46 -0.92 -20.00
N PHE A 397 25.19 -1.73 -21.03
CA PHE A 397 26.09 -2.81 -21.46
C PHE A 397 27.29 -2.31 -22.27
N SER A 398 27.23 -1.11 -22.85
CA SER A 398 28.39 -0.47 -23.49
C SER A 398 29.38 0.14 -22.50
N LEU A 399 29.02 0.26 -21.22
CA LEU A 399 29.92 0.78 -20.19
C LEU A 399 31.03 -0.25 -19.89
N PRO A 400 32.29 0.18 -19.69
CA PRO A 400 33.42 -0.67 -19.33
C PRO A 400 33.34 -1.09 -17.84
N VAL A 401 32.22 -1.66 -17.42
CA VAL A 401 31.92 -2.04 -16.04
C VAL A 401 31.54 -3.52 -16.00
N LYS A 402 32.07 -4.27 -15.03
CA LYS A 402 31.77 -5.71 -14.89
C LYS A 402 30.27 -5.90 -14.59
N ARG A 403 29.68 -6.94 -15.15
CA ARG A 403 28.26 -7.30 -14.90
C ARG A 403 27.96 -7.52 -13.40
N GLU A 404 28.92 -8.07 -12.67
CA GLU A 404 28.82 -8.26 -11.21
C GLU A 404 28.77 -6.94 -10.44
N THR A 405 29.54 -5.93 -10.85
CA THR A 405 29.50 -4.60 -10.22
C THR A 405 28.18 -3.88 -10.43
N LEU A 406 27.45 -4.20 -11.51
CA LEU A 406 26.09 -3.71 -11.73
C LEU A 406 25.07 -4.39 -10.80
N LEU A 407 25.19 -5.70 -10.59
CA LEU A 407 24.33 -6.39 -9.64
C LEU A 407 24.62 -5.94 -8.20
N LEU A 408 25.90 -5.74 -7.86
CA LEU A 408 26.32 -5.25 -6.54
C LEU A 408 25.84 -3.82 -6.28
N SER A 409 25.85 -2.92 -7.27
CA SER A 409 25.32 -1.57 -7.07
C SER A 409 23.81 -1.57 -6.83
N LYS A 410 23.07 -2.44 -7.53
CA LYS A 410 21.62 -2.64 -7.30
C LYS A 410 21.33 -3.30 -5.95
N ALA A 411 22.16 -4.25 -5.52
CA ALA A 411 22.06 -4.84 -4.19
C ALA A 411 22.36 -3.81 -3.09
N ALA A 412 23.37 -2.96 -3.30
CA ALA A 412 23.66 -1.84 -2.40
C ALA A 412 22.49 -0.86 -2.32
N PHE A 413 21.83 -0.54 -3.44
CA PHE A 413 20.60 0.25 -3.43
C PHE A 413 19.47 -0.42 -2.63
N ALA A 414 19.27 -1.73 -2.80
CA ALA A 414 18.28 -2.49 -2.03
C ALA A 414 18.56 -2.48 -0.52
N LEU A 415 19.83 -2.50 -0.11
CA LEU A 415 20.25 -2.40 1.30
C LEU A 415 20.14 -0.98 1.85
N VAL A 416 20.43 0.04 1.05
CA VAL A 416 20.21 1.45 1.44
C VAL A 416 18.72 1.69 1.72
N LEU A 417 17.83 1.09 0.93
CA LEU A 417 16.39 1.18 1.15
C LEU A 417 15.94 0.57 2.49
N THR A 418 16.71 -0.36 3.07
CA THR A 418 16.37 -1.00 4.36
C THR A 418 16.90 -0.23 5.57
N LEU A 419 17.77 0.76 5.41
CA LEU A 419 18.30 1.56 6.53
C LEU A 419 17.23 2.22 7.42
N PRO A 420 16.09 2.73 6.90
CA PRO A 420 15.03 3.27 7.74
C PRO A 420 14.40 2.26 8.71
N SER A 421 14.62 0.96 8.51
CA SER A 421 14.11 -0.09 9.40
C SER A 421 14.71 -0.02 10.82
N ILE A 422 15.95 0.44 10.96
CA ILE A 422 16.66 0.53 12.24
C ILE A 422 15.98 1.53 13.20
N PRO A 423 15.81 2.82 12.82
CA PRO A 423 15.12 3.76 13.70
C PRO A 423 13.65 3.39 13.91
N LEU A 424 12.97 2.81 12.90
CA LEU A 424 11.59 2.31 13.06
C LEU A 424 11.51 1.17 14.09
N ALA A 425 12.46 0.23 14.07
CA ALA A 425 12.51 -0.87 15.03
C ALA A 425 12.75 -0.37 16.45
N LEU A 426 13.64 0.62 16.61
CA LEU A 426 13.91 1.26 17.89
C LEU A 426 12.65 1.97 18.43
N ILE A 427 11.97 2.77 17.60
CA ILE A 427 10.72 3.45 17.99
C ILE A 427 9.64 2.42 18.35
N ALA A 428 9.48 1.36 17.56
CA ALA A 428 8.51 0.29 17.82
C ALA A 428 8.77 -0.38 19.18
N GLY A 429 10.02 -0.76 19.44
CA GLY A 429 10.39 -1.43 20.69
C GLY A 429 10.26 -0.54 21.92
N LEU A 430 10.51 0.78 21.78
CA LEU A 430 10.25 1.76 22.84
C LEU A 430 8.75 1.89 23.14
N PHE A 431 7.89 1.95 22.12
CA PHE A 431 6.44 2.00 22.32
C PHE A 431 5.87 0.74 22.98
N MET A 432 6.47 -0.42 22.68
CA MET A 432 6.10 -1.71 23.30
C MET A 432 6.66 -1.92 24.71
N GLN A 433 7.62 -1.08 25.16
CA GLN A 433 8.34 -1.25 26.43
C GLN A 433 9.03 -2.62 26.57
N LEU A 434 9.71 -3.07 25.50
CA LEU A 434 10.44 -4.34 25.50
C LEU A 434 11.64 -4.31 26.45
N THR A 435 11.90 -5.42 27.13
CA THR A 435 13.14 -5.65 27.89
C THR A 435 14.35 -5.56 26.95
N SER A 436 15.49 -5.05 27.44
CA SER A 436 16.71 -4.79 26.64
C SER A 436 17.15 -5.96 25.76
N GLY A 437 17.12 -7.20 26.28
CA GLY A 437 17.48 -8.40 25.50
C GLY A 437 16.51 -8.72 24.36
N VAL A 438 15.19 -8.56 24.59
CA VAL A 438 14.15 -8.79 23.58
C VAL A 438 14.13 -7.67 22.54
N LEU A 439 14.41 -6.43 22.97
CA LEU A 439 14.57 -5.28 22.07
C LEU A 439 15.72 -5.49 21.08
N ALA A 440 16.87 -5.96 21.55
CA ALA A 440 18.01 -6.26 20.68
C ALA A 440 17.66 -7.36 19.66
N ALA A 441 16.99 -8.41 20.10
CA ALA A 441 16.51 -9.48 19.21
C ALA A 441 15.53 -8.94 18.15
N TYR A 442 14.59 -8.08 18.56
CA TYR A 442 13.61 -7.46 17.68
C TYR A 442 14.28 -6.61 16.59
N ILE A 443 15.23 -5.74 16.97
CA ILE A 443 15.97 -4.90 16.02
C ILE A 443 16.76 -5.78 15.04
N CYS A 444 17.52 -6.76 15.54
CA CYS A 444 18.32 -7.64 14.69
C CYS A 444 17.45 -8.41 13.70
N LEU A 445 16.39 -9.07 14.17
CA LEU A 445 15.50 -9.87 13.32
C LEU A 445 14.74 -9.02 12.30
N LEU A 446 14.33 -7.79 12.67
CA LEU A 446 13.68 -6.87 11.75
C LEU A 446 14.64 -6.38 10.65
N VAL A 447 15.87 -6.01 11.01
CA VAL A 447 16.90 -5.60 10.03
C VAL A 447 17.26 -6.75 9.09
N ILE A 448 17.47 -7.96 9.64
CA ILE A 448 17.76 -9.16 8.83
C ILE A 448 16.58 -9.46 7.90
N SER A 449 15.35 -9.45 8.41
CA SER A 449 14.18 -9.77 7.58
C SER A 449 13.92 -8.76 6.47
N THR A 450 14.07 -7.47 6.74
CA THR A 450 13.90 -6.44 5.72
C THR A 450 15.00 -6.48 4.66
N ALA A 451 16.27 -6.67 5.05
CA ALA A 451 17.41 -6.81 4.14
C ALA A 451 17.30 -8.05 3.24
N THR A 452 16.88 -9.18 3.81
CA THR A 452 16.76 -10.43 3.06
C THR A 452 15.61 -10.40 2.08
N VAL A 453 14.46 -9.86 2.49
CA VAL A 453 13.31 -9.65 1.60
C VAL A 453 13.68 -8.71 0.45
N SER A 454 14.37 -7.59 0.70
CA SER A 454 14.77 -6.67 -0.38
C SER A 454 15.71 -7.33 -1.40
N LEU A 455 16.64 -8.15 -0.93
CA LEU A 455 17.55 -8.91 -1.80
C LEU A 455 16.84 -10.04 -2.55
N ILE A 456 15.90 -10.78 -1.93
CA ILE A 456 15.08 -11.78 -2.61
C ILE A 456 14.32 -11.14 -3.79
N GLN A 457 13.72 -9.97 -3.55
CA GLN A 457 12.99 -9.22 -4.58
C GLN A 457 13.91 -8.80 -5.74
N LEU A 458 15.12 -8.32 -5.43
CA LEU A 458 16.11 -8.01 -6.46
C LEU A 458 16.49 -9.25 -7.28
N LEU A 459 16.88 -10.34 -6.61
CA LEU A 459 17.41 -11.55 -7.24
C LEU A 459 16.36 -12.30 -8.06
N LEU A 460 15.10 -12.31 -7.66
CA LEU A 460 14.04 -12.87 -8.51
C LEU A 460 13.67 -11.94 -9.67
N GLY A 461 13.75 -10.63 -9.45
CA GLY A 461 13.63 -9.62 -10.50
C GLY A 461 14.75 -9.71 -11.56
N THR A 462 15.93 -10.21 -11.21
CA THR A 462 17.04 -10.46 -12.16
C THR A 462 16.89 -11.77 -12.92
N ILE A 463 16.36 -12.82 -12.30
CA ILE A 463 16.26 -14.17 -12.89
C ILE A 463 15.28 -14.19 -14.06
N ALA A 464 14.13 -13.51 -13.93
CA ALA A 464 13.09 -13.46 -14.97
C ALA A 464 12.43 -12.07 -15.03
N PRO A 465 13.12 -11.06 -15.59
CA PRO A 465 12.60 -9.70 -15.74
C PRO A 465 11.55 -9.64 -16.85
N ASN A 466 10.37 -9.11 -16.53
CA ASN A 466 9.34 -8.85 -17.53
C ASN A 466 9.62 -7.54 -18.29
N PHE A 467 10.35 -7.64 -19.40
CA PHE A 467 10.65 -6.48 -20.25
C PHE A 467 9.45 -5.98 -21.08
N SER A 468 8.34 -6.73 -21.18
CA SER A 468 7.23 -6.32 -22.05
C SER A 468 6.45 -5.12 -21.49
N GLU A 469 6.43 -4.94 -20.17
CA GLU A 469 5.58 -3.97 -19.47
C GLU A 469 6.38 -2.95 -18.62
N SER A 470 7.60 -2.59 -19.04
CA SER A 470 8.55 -1.77 -18.26
C SER A 470 8.04 -0.40 -17.75
N ARG A 471 6.89 0.09 -18.26
CA ARG A 471 6.28 1.37 -17.86
C ARG A 471 5.19 1.25 -16.81
N ASN A 472 4.57 0.07 -16.67
CA ASN A 472 3.52 -0.23 -15.69
C ASN A 472 4.11 -1.08 -14.57
N LEU A 473 4.55 -0.43 -13.50
CA LEU A 473 5.22 -1.09 -12.37
C LEU A 473 4.35 -2.17 -11.72
N ASP A 474 3.04 -1.91 -11.59
CA ASP A 474 2.10 -2.86 -10.99
C ASP A 474 1.97 -4.15 -11.82
N ALA A 475 2.13 -4.05 -13.14
CA ALA A 475 2.04 -5.20 -14.05
C ALA A 475 3.35 -6.03 -14.06
N VAL A 476 4.50 -5.36 -13.89
CA VAL A 476 5.80 -6.04 -13.71
C VAL A 476 5.83 -6.82 -12.40
N SER A 477 5.35 -6.23 -11.30
CA SER A 477 5.33 -6.86 -9.98
C SER A 477 4.29 -7.98 -9.83
N THR A 478 3.23 -7.99 -10.65
CA THR A 478 2.21 -9.06 -10.70
C THR A 478 2.50 -10.13 -11.76
N SER A 479 3.68 -10.08 -12.38
CA SER A 479 4.16 -11.17 -13.25
C SER A 479 4.41 -12.45 -12.43
N GLY A 480 4.47 -13.61 -13.10
CA GLY A 480 4.65 -14.90 -12.42
C GLY A 480 5.87 -14.96 -11.49
N SER A 481 7.00 -14.37 -11.90
CA SER A 481 8.20 -14.27 -11.05
C SER A 481 8.05 -13.26 -9.92
N GLY A 482 7.24 -12.21 -10.10
CA GLY A 482 6.90 -11.24 -9.05
C GLY A 482 6.01 -11.84 -7.96
N LEU A 483 5.01 -12.63 -8.35
CA LEU A 483 4.18 -13.38 -7.40
C LEU A 483 4.98 -14.43 -6.63
N ALA A 484 5.88 -15.15 -7.30
CA ALA A 484 6.81 -16.06 -6.63
C ALA A 484 7.70 -15.32 -5.63
N ALA A 485 8.20 -14.13 -6.00
CA ALA A 485 8.99 -13.30 -5.09
C ALA A 485 8.19 -12.86 -3.85
N ILE A 486 6.94 -12.41 -4.05
CA ILE A 486 6.03 -12.06 -2.95
C ILE A 486 5.78 -13.25 -2.04
N ALA A 487 5.43 -14.42 -2.59
CA ALA A 487 5.15 -15.63 -1.81
C ALA A 487 6.36 -16.09 -0.99
N LEU A 488 7.55 -16.09 -1.60
CA LEU A 488 8.80 -16.44 -0.92
C LEU A 488 9.14 -15.43 0.19
N SER A 489 8.95 -14.13 -0.04
CA SER A 489 9.13 -13.13 1.00
C SER A 489 8.11 -13.25 2.14
N LEU A 490 6.85 -13.56 1.85
CA LEU A 490 5.82 -13.80 2.88
C LEU A 490 6.13 -15.02 3.73
N ALA A 491 6.59 -16.11 3.11
CA ALA A 491 7.05 -17.30 3.83
C ALA A 491 8.22 -16.97 4.77
N TYR A 492 9.21 -16.19 4.28
CA TYR A 492 10.34 -15.76 5.09
C TYR A 492 9.92 -14.84 6.26
N ILE A 493 9.03 -13.87 6.01
CA ILE A 493 8.49 -12.98 7.06
C ILE A 493 7.76 -13.78 8.13
N SER A 494 6.98 -14.79 7.72
CA SER A 494 6.25 -15.67 8.65
C SER A 494 7.20 -16.48 9.52
N LEU A 495 8.27 -17.03 8.92
CA LEU A 495 9.33 -17.74 9.66
C LEU A 495 10.07 -16.82 10.64
N SER A 496 10.38 -15.59 10.23
CA SER A 496 11.02 -14.60 11.11
C SER A 496 10.11 -14.18 12.28
N GLY A 497 8.82 -13.99 12.02
CA GLY A 497 7.82 -13.73 13.05
C GLY A 497 7.69 -14.90 14.04
N PHE A 498 7.67 -16.14 13.54
CA PHE A 498 7.62 -17.34 14.39
C PHE A 498 8.90 -17.53 15.22
N ALA A 499 10.07 -17.25 14.64
CA ALA A 499 11.33 -17.26 15.39
C ALA A 499 11.29 -16.23 16.53
N PHE A 500 10.76 -15.04 16.28
CA PHE A 500 10.57 -14.02 17.33
C PHE A 500 9.54 -14.45 18.39
N PHE A 501 8.46 -15.11 17.98
CA PHE A 501 7.46 -15.65 18.90
C PHE A 501 8.08 -16.61 19.93
N LYS A 502 8.97 -17.51 19.50
CA LYS A 502 9.70 -18.41 20.40
C LYS A 502 10.64 -17.69 21.37
N VAL A 503 11.28 -16.61 20.92
CA VAL A 503 12.10 -15.75 21.80
C VAL A 503 11.23 -15.05 22.84
N ALA A 504 10.05 -14.58 22.44
CA ALA A 504 9.13 -13.89 23.34
C ALA A 504 8.48 -14.81 24.39
N ILE A 505 8.32 -16.10 24.11
CA ILE A 505 7.90 -17.11 25.11
C ILE A 505 9.06 -17.51 26.04
N GLY A 506 10.30 -17.30 25.62
CA GLY A 506 11.50 -17.71 26.36
C GLY A 506 11.95 -19.15 26.09
N GLU A 507 11.34 -19.85 25.11
CA GLU A 507 11.77 -21.19 24.71
C GLU A 507 13.15 -21.22 24.07
N THR A 508 13.54 -20.13 23.39
CA THR A 508 14.81 -20.01 22.68
C THR A 508 15.54 -18.73 23.06
N THR A 509 16.86 -18.79 23.21
CA THR A 509 17.66 -17.58 23.42
C THR A 509 17.65 -16.69 22.18
N ALA A 510 17.63 -15.38 22.39
CA ALA A 510 17.68 -14.36 21.34
C ALA A 510 18.82 -14.64 20.32
N LEU A 511 20.00 -15.03 20.81
CA LEU A 511 21.17 -15.29 19.99
C LEU A 511 20.96 -16.46 19.03
N VAL A 512 20.33 -17.56 19.47
CA VAL A 512 20.05 -18.72 18.62
C VAL A 512 19.05 -18.38 17.52
N SER A 513 18.00 -17.62 17.83
CA SER A 513 17.01 -17.20 16.83
C SER A 513 17.62 -16.29 15.74
N VAL A 514 18.52 -15.39 16.14
CA VAL A 514 19.20 -14.49 15.21
C VAL A 514 20.17 -15.28 14.33
N VAL A 515 20.98 -16.17 14.92
CA VAL A 515 21.94 -16.99 14.17
C VAL A 515 21.26 -17.95 13.19
N THR A 516 20.14 -18.57 13.59
CA THR A 516 19.39 -19.46 12.70
C THR A 516 18.79 -18.69 11.52
N MET A 517 18.23 -17.50 11.75
CA MET A 517 17.68 -16.66 10.68
C MET A 517 18.77 -16.08 9.76
N THR A 518 19.94 -15.71 10.29
CA THR A 518 21.07 -15.29 9.44
C THR A 518 21.58 -16.44 8.59
N MET A 519 21.75 -17.64 9.15
CA MET A 519 22.16 -18.81 8.39
C MET A 519 21.15 -19.17 7.29
N LEU A 520 19.86 -19.19 7.62
CA LEU A 520 18.79 -19.41 6.64
C LEU A 520 18.86 -18.37 5.51
N SER A 521 19.07 -17.11 5.87
CA SER A 521 19.19 -16.04 4.89
C SER A 521 20.39 -16.18 3.96
N LEU A 522 21.55 -16.58 4.49
CA LEU A 522 22.77 -16.79 3.70
C LEU A 522 22.58 -17.95 2.72
N VAL A 523 21.91 -19.02 3.12
CA VAL A 523 21.60 -20.15 2.23
C VAL A 523 20.69 -19.71 1.09
N TRP A 524 19.59 -19.02 1.40
CA TRP A 524 18.64 -18.54 0.39
C TRP A 524 19.26 -17.54 -0.58
N LEU A 525 19.99 -16.55 -0.05
CA LEU A 525 20.67 -15.54 -0.86
C LEU A 525 21.83 -16.14 -1.67
N GLY A 526 22.54 -17.12 -1.12
CA GLY A 526 23.59 -17.86 -1.84
C GLY A 526 23.04 -18.56 -3.08
N LEU A 527 21.96 -19.33 -2.91
CA LEU A 527 21.29 -20.04 -4.02
C LEU A 527 20.74 -19.06 -5.07
N LEU A 528 20.02 -18.03 -4.64
CA LEU A 528 19.42 -17.04 -5.55
C LEU A 528 20.47 -16.19 -6.26
N SER A 529 21.57 -15.83 -5.59
CA SER A 529 22.66 -15.06 -6.21
C SER A 529 23.40 -15.86 -7.27
N MET A 530 23.61 -17.17 -7.05
CA MET A 530 24.20 -18.06 -8.04
C MET A 530 23.31 -18.18 -9.29
N LEU A 531 22.00 -18.37 -9.10
CA LEU A 531 21.02 -18.42 -10.18
C LEU A 531 20.93 -17.09 -10.93
N SER A 532 20.90 -15.97 -10.21
CA SER A 532 20.89 -14.62 -10.76
C SER A 532 22.12 -14.34 -11.64
N ARG A 533 23.33 -14.67 -11.16
CA ARG A 533 24.56 -14.49 -11.96
C ARG A 533 24.50 -15.30 -13.26
N ARG A 534 24.04 -16.56 -13.19
CA ARG A 534 23.85 -17.41 -14.38
C ARG A 534 22.82 -16.82 -15.35
N ALA A 535 21.69 -16.31 -14.85
CA ALA A 535 20.66 -15.68 -15.68
C ALA A 535 21.20 -14.41 -16.37
N LEU A 536 21.99 -13.60 -15.67
CA LEU A 536 22.57 -12.37 -16.21
C LEU A 536 23.56 -12.59 -17.36
N HIS A 537 24.13 -13.80 -17.46
CA HIS A 537 24.95 -14.21 -18.60
C HIS A 537 24.12 -14.74 -19.79
N ARG A 538 22.90 -15.24 -19.55
CA ARG A 538 22.01 -15.73 -20.62
C ARG A 538 21.31 -14.62 -21.40
N TYR A 539 21.15 -13.44 -20.81
CA TYR A 539 20.65 -12.27 -21.52
C TYR A 539 21.71 -11.77 -22.50
N ASN A 540 21.74 -12.34 -23.70
CA ASN A 540 22.23 -11.64 -24.90
C ASN A 540 21.10 -10.69 -25.32
N LEU A 541 21.10 -9.49 -24.75
CA LEU A 541 20.20 -8.40 -25.15
C LEU A 541 20.87 -7.55 -26.22
#